data_AF-A0A4Y2ATM6-F1
#
_entry.id   AF-A0A4Y2ATM6-F1
#
_cell.length_a   1.000
_cell.length_b   1.000
_cell.length_c   1.000
_cell.angle_alpha   90.00
_cell.angle_beta   90.00
_cell.angle_gamma   90.00
#
_symmetry.space_group_name_H-M   'P 1'
#
loop_
_entity.id
_entity.type
_entity.pdbx_description
1 polymer ?
#
loop_
_entity_poly.entity_id
_entity_poly.type
_entity_poly.pdbx_seq_one_letter_code
_entity_poly.pdbx_strand_id
1 'polypeptide(L)' 'PVNLISAYSSPDLQDTAQDLANLLTKIGPEQALIGSDMNALSTLWGYANNSSRGNIMEDLISGSTFTY' A
#
# COMPACT_ATOMS: atom_id res chain seq x y z
N PRO A 1 7.93 8.23 -18.56
CA PRO A 1 6.61 8.68 -18.07
C PRO A 1 6.38 8.13 -16.66
N VAL A 2 5.84 8.92 -15.73
CA VAL A 2 5.54 8.48 -14.35
C VAL A 2 4.03 8.63 -14.15
N ASN A 3 3.41 7.60 -13.59
CA ASN A 3 2.00 7.57 -13.25
C ASN A 3 1.82 8.06 -11.82
N LEU A 4 0.94 9.05 -11.62
CA LEU A 4 0.57 9.53 -10.31
C LEU A 4 -0.71 8.83 -9.86
N ILE A 5 -0.66 8.15 -8.73
CA ILE A 5 -1.77 7.39 -8.15
C ILE A 5 -2.13 8.02 -6.81
N SER A 6 -3.40 8.37 -6.64
CA SER A 6 -3.96 8.82 -5.37
C SER A 6 -4.96 7.77 -4.89
N ALA A 7 -4.82 7.30 -3.66
CA ALA A 7 -5.72 6.31 -3.06
C ALA A 7 -6.19 6.71 -1.66
N TYR A 8 -7.35 6.21 -1.28
CA TYR A 8 -7.94 6.39 0.05
C TYR A 8 -8.64 5.09 0.44
N SER A 9 -8.37 4.58 1.63
CA SER A 9 -9.00 3.36 2.15
C SER A 9 -9.92 3.68 3.33
N SER A 10 -11.19 3.32 3.18
CA SER A 10 -12.18 3.18 4.26
C SER A 10 -11.81 1.98 5.17
N PRO A 11 -12.55 1.62 6.25
CA PRO A 11 -12.14 0.56 7.19
C PRO A 11 -11.76 -0.80 6.57
N ASP A 12 -12.20 -1.09 5.34
CA ASP A 12 -11.77 -2.27 4.57
C ASP A 12 -10.50 -1.98 3.75
N LEU A 13 -9.33 -2.31 4.32
CA LEU A 13 -8.02 -2.15 3.65
C LEU A 13 -7.82 -3.12 2.49
N GLN A 14 -8.37 -4.33 2.62
CA GLN A 14 -7.98 -5.48 1.80
C GLN A 14 -8.26 -5.24 0.32
N ASP A 15 -9.46 -4.74 -0.01
CA ASP A 15 -9.84 -4.46 -1.39
C ASP A 15 -8.95 -3.37 -1.99
N THR A 16 -8.65 -2.30 -1.23
CA THR A 16 -7.79 -1.21 -1.72
C THR A 16 -6.34 -1.65 -1.92
N ALA A 17 -5.79 -2.48 -1.02
CA ALA A 17 -4.43 -2.99 -1.15
C ALA A 17 -4.29 -3.95 -2.35
N GLN A 18 -5.29 -4.81 -2.56
CA GLN A 18 -5.31 -5.74 -3.69
C GLN A 18 -5.47 -5.01 -5.03
N ASP A 19 -6.33 -3.99 -5.08
CA ASP A 19 -6.48 -3.14 -6.28
C ASP A 19 -5.19 -2.38 -6.59
N LEU A 20 -4.48 -1.88 -5.57
CA LEU A 20 -3.19 -1.23 -5.75
C LEU A 20 -2.13 -2.21 -6.28
N ALA A 21 -2.06 -3.42 -5.74
CA ALA A 21 -1.15 -4.47 -6.22
C ALA A 21 -1.42 -4.84 -7.70
N ASN A 22 -2.70 -4.99 -8.05
CA ASN A 22 -3.12 -5.27 -9.43
C ASN A 22 -2.77 -4.13 -10.38
N LEU A 23 -2.94 -2.88 -9.94
CA LEU A 23 -2.60 -1.69 -10.71
C LEU A 23 -1.08 -1.58 -10.92
N LEU A 24 -0.29 -1.79 -9.87
CA LEU A 24 1.17 -1.77 -9.92
C LEU A 24 1.74 -2.85 -10.84
N THR A 25 1.12 -4.04 -10.86
CA THR A 25 1.50 -5.12 -11.78
C THR A 25 1.28 -4.73 -13.25
N LYS A 26 0.22 -3.96 -13.54
CA LYS A 26 -0.11 -3.51 -14.91
C LYS A 26 0.78 -2.36 -15.39
N ILE A 27 1.11 -1.43 -14.50
CA ILE A 27 1.90 -0.23 -14.82
C ILE A 27 3.40 -0.52 -14.78
N GLY A 28 3.82 -1.48 -13.95
CA GLY A 28 5.21 -1.68 -13.56
C GLY A 28 5.56 -0.78 -12.37
N PRO A 29 6.14 -1.33 -11.28
CA PRO A 29 6.38 -0.60 -10.03
C PRO A 29 7.33 0.60 -10.20
N GLU A 30 8.25 0.55 -11.16
CA GLU A 30 9.22 1.64 -11.44
C GLU A 30 8.59 2.87 -12.09
N GLN A 31 7.34 2.77 -12.56
CA GLN A 31 6.66 3.84 -13.29
C GLN A 31 5.51 4.46 -12.50
N ALA A 32 5.44 4.24 -11.18
CA ALA A 32 4.35 4.72 -10.33
C ALA A 32 4.86 5.52 -9.12
N LEU A 33 4.22 6.67 -8.87
CA LEU A 33 4.31 7.40 -7.60
C LEU A 33 2.94 7.35 -6.93
N ILE A 34 2.88 6.81 -5.72
CA ILE A 34 1.63 6.63 -4.97
C ILE A 34 1.61 7.55 -3.75
N GLY A 35 0.56 8.36 -3.63
CA GLY A 35 0.15 8.98 -2.38
C GLY A 35 -1.14 8.33 -1.90
N SER A 36 -1.15 7.81 -0.67
CA SER A 36 -2.35 7.13 -0.14
C SER A 36 -2.57 7.41 1.34
N ASP A 37 -3.82 7.65 1.70
CA ASP A 37 -4.27 7.56 3.09
C ASP A 37 -4.89 6.19 3.33
N MET A 38 -4.07 5.30 3.90
CA MET A 38 -4.45 3.92 4.20
C MET A 38 -4.92 3.75 5.64
N ASN A 39 -4.98 4.82 6.43
CA ASN A 39 -5.27 4.76 7.86
C ASN A 39 -4.48 3.63 8.57
N ALA A 40 -3.20 3.51 8.23
CA ALA A 40 -2.32 2.42 8.62
C ALA A 40 -1.17 2.97 9.47
N LEU A 41 -0.94 2.38 10.63
CA LEU A 41 0.14 2.78 11.53
C LEU A 41 1.35 1.91 11.22
N SER A 42 2.49 2.51 10.94
CA SER A 42 3.75 1.80 10.75
C SER A 42 4.94 2.65 11.19
N THR A 43 5.93 1.96 11.72
CA THR A 43 7.24 2.52 12.02
C THR A 43 7.99 3.02 10.77
N LEU A 44 7.74 2.46 9.58
CA LEU A 44 8.36 2.90 8.32
C LEU A 44 8.02 4.35 7.96
N TRP A 45 6.85 4.85 8.38
CA TRP A 45 6.43 6.24 8.17
C TRP A 45 6.20 7.01 9.47
N GLY A 46 6.86 6.59 10.55
CA GLY A 46 7.06 7.42 11.75
C GLY A 46 6.10 7.21 12.92
N TYR A 47 5.27 6.15 12.90
CA TYR A 47 4.50 5.75 14.08
C TYR A 47 5.34 4.93 15.07
N ALA A 48 4.90 4.87 16.33
CA ALA A 48 5.61 4.14 17.39
C ALA A 48 5.51 2.61 17.24
N ASN A 49 4.47 2.12 16.55
CA ASN A 49 4.19 0.71 16.38
C ASN A 49 3.46 0.45 15.06
N ASN A 50 3.48 -0.80 14.63
CA ASN A 50 2.74 -1.24 13.47
C ASN A 50 1.33 -1.69 13.87
N SER A 51 0.32 -1.32 13.08
CA SER A 51 -0.99 -1.98 13.08
C SER A 51 -1.01 -3.14 12.08
N SER A 52 -2.01 -4.02 12.14
CA SER A 52 -2.17 -5.07 11.11
C SER A 52 -2.28 -4.48 9.70
N ARG A 53 -2.92 -3.30 9.59
CA ARG A 53 -2.99 -2.52 8.35
C ARG A 53 -1.62 -2.01 7.90
N GLY A 54 -0.79 -1.58 8.85
CA GLY A 54 0.60 -1.21 8.60
C GLY A 54 1.37 -2.36 7.97
N ASN A 55 1.36 -3.53 8.61
CA ASN A 55 2.07 -4.71 8.12
C ASN A 55 1.66 -5.10 6.69
N ILE A 56 0.36 -5.09 6.36
CA ILE A 56 -0.13 -5.36 5.00
C ILE A 56 0.45 -4.37 3.97
N MET A 57 0.54 -3.08 4.33
CA MET A 57 1.13 -2.08 3.46
C MET A 57 2.64 -2.23 3.32
N GLU A 58 3.33 -2.67 4.38
CA GLU A 58 4.76 -3.00 4.31
C GLU A 58 5.02 -4.22 3.40
N ASP A 59 4.17 -5.23 3.47
CA ASP A 59 4.21 -6.39 2.57
C ASP A 59 4.04 -5.94 1.11
N LEU A 60 3.07 -5.06 0.84
CA LEU A 60 2.87 -4.47 -0.49
C LEU A 60 4.10 -3.69 -0.98
N ILE A 61 4.71 -2.87 -0.12
CA ILE A 61 5.90 -2.06 -0.46
C ILE A 61 7.11 -2.96 -0.73
N SER A 62 7.28 -4.02 0.06
CA SER A 62 8.38 -4.97 -0.10
C SER A 62 8.19 -5.93 -1.27
N GLY A 63 7.01 -5.96 -1.89
CA GLY A 63 6.63 -6.93 -2.92
C GLY A 63 6.45 -8.35 -2.37
N SER A 64 6.25 -8.48 -1.06
CA SER A 64 6.02 -9.75 -0.37
C SER A 64 4.55 -10.18 -0.52
N THR A 65 4.31 -11.48 -0.44
CA THR A 65 2.94 -12.03 -0.43
C THR A 65 2.22 -11.58 0.84
N PHE A 66 1.02 -11.00 0.68
CA PHE A 66 0.15 -10.67 1.80
C PHE A 66 -0.13 -11.92 2.65
N THR A 67 0.32 -11.93 3.89
CA THR A 67 0.05 -13.05 4.82
C THR A 67 -1.12 -12.64 5.72
N TYR A 68 -2.27 -13.29 5.53
CA TYR A 68 -3.50 -13.05 6.30
C TYR A 68 -3.57 -13.92 7.55
#